data_AF-A0A955WSA0-F1
#
_entry.id   AF-A0A955WSA0-F1
#
_cell.length_a   1.000
_cell.length_b   1.000
_cell.length_c   1.000
_cell.angle_alpha   90.00
_cell.angle_beta   90.00
_cell.angle_gamma   90.00
#
_symmetry.space_group_name_H-M   'P 1'
#
loop_
_entity.id
_entity.type
_entity.pdbx_description
1 polymer ?
#
loop_
_entity_poly.entity_id
_entity_poly.type
_entity_poly.pdbx_seq_one_letter_code
_entity_poly.pdbx_strand_id
1 'polypeptide(L)'
;MPTAASRVAPGSFEPERHTYPRVLNAQIHPLVRFFLGLSPERIVERYRHLNPKVDAQALRELLLTPPKRFFWSGCDLMHVTTLDGRRRMVVIETNSCPSGQKSMPLYDENEEQGGYRKLIEHGFKGGLLPGRRLPPGGLALIYDKNPMETTGYAAAMADAFEEPVWLVEFDQHDPDPAVRWDDGVMFVRDADGEWHPIRAAMRYLTQRPWNRLPTETRTAVLNPVSVCLAGGRNKSVASRAYDLLNAQLYDANLKVHVPRTVRDVSLAEVPLWVQSMGGRAVVKVPYSNAGQGVYTLTTPAELDAFMELEHPYERFIVQSLIGNSGWSSRTGDGVFYHVGTMPDRRARIFVSDLRMMICASTEGYMPLAVYARRAREPLTDTIEPGQDSWAMLGTNLSVKQEDGSFTTEPNRLVLMDRKDFNQLGLGIDAMVEAYVQTVLATVAIDRMTESLYTRKGRFRRRLFGSMNDDHTLLAELMA
;
A
#
# COMPACT_ATOMS: atom_id res chain seq x y z
N MET A 1 -20.44 -20.01 -17.40
CA MET A 1 -21.52 -19.96 -16.40
C MET A 1 -21.41 -18.62 -15.70
N PRO A 2 -22.51 -18.03 -15.23
CA PRO A 2 -22.46 -16.80 -14.44
C PRO A 2 -21.52 -16.98 -13.25
N THR A 3 -20.74 -15.95 -12.92
CA THR A 3 -19.97 -15.95 -11.67
C THR A 3 -20.95 -16.08 -10.50
N ALA A 4 -20.55 -16.85 -9.48
CA ALA A 4 -21.35 -17.11 -8.29
C ALA A 4 -20.49 -17.03 -7.02
N ALA A 5 -21.08 -16.53 -5.94
CA ALA A 5 -20.50 -16.48 -4.62
C ALA A 5 -20.41 -17.88 -4.00
N SER A 6 -19.30 -18.16 -3.33
CA SER A 6 -19.15 -19.35 -2.47
C SER A 6 -19.28 -18.96 -0.99
N ARG A 7 -19.56 -19.93 -0.13
CA ARG A 7 -19.61 -19.73 1.32
C ARG A 7 -18.37 -20.30 1.99
N VAL A 8 -17.74 -19.50 2.83
CA VAL A 8 -16.64 -19.89 3.71
C VAL A 8 -17.20 -20.05 5.12
N ALA A 9 -17.08 -21.24 5.70
CA ALA A 9 -17.61 -21.55 7.02
C ALA A 9 -16.58 -21.27 8.13
N PRO A 10 -17.01 -21.02 9.38
CA PRO A 10 -16.11 -21.06 10.53
C PRO A 10 -15.41 -22.44 10.63
N GLY A 11 -14.16 -22.44 11.09
CA GLY A 11 -13.28 -23.59 11.23
C GLY A 11 -12.58 -24.01 9.94
N SER A 12 -12.64 -23.21 8.87
CA SER A 12 -12.13 -23.60 7.54
C SER A 12 -10.73 -23.06 7.18
N PHE A 13 -10.07 -22.36 8.09
CA PHE A 13 -8.74 -21.79 7.82
C PHE A 13 -7.67 -22.90 7.75
N GLU A 14 -6.94 -22.97 6.64
CA GLU A 14 -5.83 -23.91 6.44
C GLU A 14 -4.54 -23.13 6.10
N PRO A 15 -3.55 -23.03 7.02
CA PRO A 15 -2.36 -22.19 6.83
C PRO A 15 -1.63 -22.40 5.50
N GLU A 16 -1.55 -23.65 5.05
CA GLU A 16 -0.88 -24.07 3.81
C GLU A 16 -1.57 -23.56 2.54
N ARG A 17 -2.85 -23.22 2.59
CA ARG A 17 -3.58 -22.60 1.47
C ARG A 17 -3.38 -21.10 1.38
N HIS A 18 -2.96 -20.48 2.48
CA HIS A 18 -3.00 -19.03 2.65
C HIS A 18 -1.61 -18.38 2.78
N THR A 19 -0.54 -19.16 2.87
CA THR A 19 0.81 -18.64 3.05
C THR A 19 1.80 -19.31 2.09
N TYR A 20 2.90 -18.63 1.77
CA TYR A 20 3.95 -19.27 0.98
C TYR A 20 4.58 -20.42 1.76
N PRO A 21 4.95 -21.55 1.11
CA PRO A 21 5.60 -22.67 1.80
C PRO A 21 6.86 -22.30 2.59
N ARG A 22 7.61 -21.30 2.12
CA ARG A 22 8.77 -20.75 2.85
C ARG A 22 8.40 -20.09 4.18
N VAL A 23 7.20 -19.52 4.28
CA VAL A 23 6.69 -18.82 5.47
C VAL A 23 6.24 -19.80 6.55
N LEU A 24 5.58 -20.90 6.18
CA LEU A 24 5.16 -21.96 7.11
C LEU A 24 6.33 -22.53 7.92
N ASN A 25 7.52 -22.56 7.32
CA ASN A 25 8.73 -23.09 7.92
C ASN A 25 9.65 -22.00 8.49
N ALA A 26 9.24 -20.74 8.44
CA ALA A 26 10.06 -19.60 8.82
C ALA A 26 9.85 -19.24 10.29
N GLN A 27 10.96 -19.13 11.03
CA GLN A 27 10.95 -18.54 12.37
C GLN A 27 11.20 -17.04 12.28
N ILE A 28 10.30 -16.25 12.86
CA ILE A 28 10.42 -14.79 12.91
C ILE A 28 11.77 -14.36 13.51
N HIS A 29 12.39 -13.34 12.91
CA HIS A 29 13.64 -12.77 13.41
C HIS A 29 13.42 -12.13 14.80
N PRO A 30 14.30 -12.35 15.80
CA PRO A 30 14.12 -11.82 17.16
C PRO A 30 13.92 -10.30 17.23
N LEU A 31 14.66 -9.52 16.43
CA LEU A 31 14.48 -8.06 16.34
C LEU A 31 13.10 -7.67 15.80
N VAL A 32 12.58 -8.40 14.81
CA VAL A 32 11.26 -8.14 14.24
C VAL A 32 10.17 -8.51 15.25
N ARG A 33 10.29 -9.66 15.90
CA ARG A 33 9.38 -10.05 16.99
C ARG A 33 9.36 -9.00 18.10
N PHE A 34 10.53 -8.53 18.53
CA PHE A 34 10.63 -7.48 19.54
C PHE A 34 9.98 -6.17 19.09
N PHE A 35 10.21 -5.75 17.85
CA PHE A 35 9.57 -4.58 17.25
C PHE A 35 8.04 -4.66 17.28
N LEU A 36 7.47 -5.81 16.86
CA LEU A 36 6.02 -6.01 16.82
C LEU A 36 5.36 -5.97 18.20
N GLY A 37 6.14 -6.23 19.26
CA GLY A 37 5.68 -6.16 20.66
C GLY A 37 5.95 -4.81 21.36
N LEU A 38 6.44 -3.79 20.65
CA LEU A 38 6.65 -2.47 21.25
C LEU A 38 5.31 -1.76 21.48
N SER A 39 5.15 -1.16 22.67
CA SER A 39 4.02 -0.28 22.96
C SER A 39 4.18 1.07 22.25
N PRO A 40 3.08 1.80 22.01
CA PRO A 40 3.13 3.16 21.45
C PRO A 40 4.07 4.09 22.22
N GLU A 41 4.10 4.00 23.56
CA GLU A 41 4.99 4.81 24.41
C GLU A 41 6.46 4.55 24.11
N ARG A 42 6.84 3.27 23.96
CA ARG A 42 8.22 2.89 23.66
C ARG A 42 8.63 3.34 22.26
N ILE A 43 7.71 3.30 21.31
CA ILE A 43 7.90 3.80 19.94
C ILE A 43 8.12 5.32 19.97
N VAL A 44 7.24 6.08 20.64
CA VAL A 44 7.35 7.54 20.78
C VAL A 44 8.67 7.94 21.42
N GLU A 45 9.01 7.32 22.56
CA GLU A 45 10.22 7.62 23.31
C GLU A 45 11.48 7.35 22.46
N ARG A 46 11.53 6.19 21.79
CA ARG A 46 12.66 5.85 20.93
C ARG A 46 12.77 6.79 19.73
N TYR A 47 11.66 7.11 19.08
CA TYR A 47 11.64 8.00 17.92
C TYR A 47 12.07 9.42 18.28
N ARG A 48 11.56 9.96 19.42
CA ARG A 48 11.96 11.27 19.95
C ARG A 48 13.44 11.32 20.32
N HIS A 49 13.97 10.26 20.93
CA HIS A 49 15.40 10.22 21.29
C HIS A 49 16.32 10.36 20.06
N LEU A 50 15.93 9.75 18.94
CA LEU A 50 16.65 9.86 17.66
C LEU A 50 16.35 11.16 16.91
N ASN A 51 15.24 11.83 17.25
CA ASN A 51 14.80 13.09 16.65
C ASN A 51 14.44 14.11 17.75
N PRO A 52 15.42 14.72 18.45
CA PRO A 52 15.19 15.50 19.66
C PRO A 52 14.26 16.71 19.53
N LYS A 53 13.98 17.16 18.30
CA LYS A 53 13.07 18.28 18.02
C LYS A 53 11.60 17.85 17.88
N VAL A 54 11.33 16.56 17.74
CA VAL A 54 9.97 16.02 17.57
C VAL A 54 9.15 16.22 18.83
N ASP A 55 7.94 16.73 18.67
CA ASP A 55 6.95 16.76 19.73
C ASP A 55 6.42 15.35 20.01
N ALA A 56 6.75 14.83 21.18
CA ALA A 56 6.36 13.50 21.62
C ALA A 56 4.84 13.37 21.85
N GLN A 57 4.17 14.43 22.30
CA GLN A 57 2.73 14.41 22.50
C GLN A 57 2.00 14.37 21.16
N ALA A 58 2.41 15.20 20.20
CA ALA A 58 1.84 15.19 18.86
C ALA A 58 2.01 13.81 18.18
N LEU A 59 3.20 13.20 18.30
CA LEU A 59 3.42 11.84 17.77
C LEU A 59 2.52 10.82 18.47
N ARG A 60 2.42 10.86 19.81
CA ARG A 60 1.57 9.96 20.58
C ARG A 60 0.10 10.07 20.14
N GLU A 61 -0.40 11.30 19.99
CA GLU A 61 -1.77 11.55 19.52
C GLU A 61 -2.01 10.95 18.13
N LEU A 62 -1.04 11.09 17.21
CA LEU A 62 -1.13 10.49 15.88
C LEU A 62 -1.13 8.96 15.89
N LEU A 63 -0.39 8.32 16.80
CA LEU A 63 -0.36 6.86 16.93
C LEU A 63 -1.63 6.29 17.56
N LEU A 64 -2.24 7.03 18.50
CA LEU A 64 -3.37 6.55 19.30
C LEU A 64 -4.74 7.00 18.78
N THR A 65 -4.79 8.02 17.92
CA THR A 65 -6.07 8.48 17.35
C THR A 65 -6.55 7.50 16.28
N PRO A 66 -7.71 6.85 16.45
CA PRO A 66 -8.24 5.95 15.44
C PRO A 66 -8.62 6.72 14.16
N PRO A 67 -8.38 6.13 12.96
CA PRO A 67 -8.82 6.73 11.71
C PRO A 67 -10.33 6.77 11.62
N LYS A 68 -10.87 7.63 10.75
CA LYS A 68 -12.30 7.64 10.44
C LYS A 68 -12.66 6.70 9.30
N ARG A 69 -11.74 6.46 8.36
CA ARG A 69 -12.02 5.71 7.11
C ARG A 69 -10.90 4.75 6.69
N PHE A 70 -9.64 5.01 7.03
CA PHE A 70 -8.49 4.25 6.55
C PHE A 70 -7.90 3.30 7.62
N PHE A 71 -8.56 2.17 7.82
CA PHE A 71 -8.25 1.21 8.91
C PHE A 71 -7.21 0.16 8.55
N TRP A 72 -6.92 -0.05 7.27
CA TRP A 72 -5.95 -1.05 6.81
C TRP A 72 -5.06 -0.49 5.72
N SER A 73 -3.78 -0.26 6.01
CA SER A 73 -2.88 0.43 5.09
C SER A 73 -1.54 -0.28 4.99
N GLY A 74 -0.83 -0.05 3.88
CA GLY A 74 0.55 -0.49 3.76
C GLY A 74 1.37 0.50 2.97
N CYS A 75 2.53 0.89 3.49
CA CYS A 75 3.46 1.76 2.78
C CYS A 75 4.60 0.93 2.18
N ASP A 76 4.99 1.31 0.98
CA ASP A 76 6.25 0.91 0.36
C ASP A 76 7.30 1.95 0.74
N LEU A 77 8.32 1.52 1.48
CA LEU A 77 9.37 2.40 1.96
C LEU A 77 10.74 1.99 1.43
N MET A 78 11.59 2.97 1.19
CA MET A 78 13.00 2.76 0.88
C MET A 78 13.85 3.26 2.04
N HIS A 79 14.86 2.47 2.42
CA HIS A 79 15.91 2.92 3.32
C HIS A 79 16.97 3.65 2.50
N VAL A 80 17.05 4.97 2.70
CA VAL A 80 17.88 5.86 1.90
C VAL A 80 18.88 6.60 2.77
N THR A 81 19.92 7.16 2.13
CA THR A 81 20.87 8.08 2.75
C THR A 81 21.03 9.34 1.92
N THR A 82 21.51 10.41 2.55
CA THR A 82 21.97 11.63 1.87
C THR A 82 23.49 11.62 1.71
N LEU A 83 24.05 12.64 1.03
CA LEU A 83 25.50 12.86 0.93
C LEU A 83 26.18 12.95 2.31
N ASP A 84 25.53 13.60 3.27
CA ASP A 84 26.02 13.69 4.66
C ASP A 84 25.84 12.40 5.49
N GLY A 85 25.47 11.27 4.87
CA GLY A 85 25.29 9.99 5.56
C GLY A 85 24.03 9.90 6.42
N ARG A 86 23.04 10.80 6.24
CA ARG A 86 21.81 10.79 7.02
C ARG A 86 20.83 9.75 6.47
N ARG A 87 20.71 8.64 7.19
CA ARG A 87 19.79 7.55 6.86
C ARG A 87 18.36 7.87 7.29
N ARG A 88 17.38 7.52 6.45
CA ARG A 88 15.95 7.65 6.73
C ARG A 88 15.12 6.62 5.98
N MET A 89 13.91 6.36 6.48
CA MET A 89 12.86 5.69 5.74
C MET A 89 12.03 6.72 4.95
N VAL A 90 11.95 6.55 3.63
CA VAL A 90 11.12 7.39 2.75
C VAL A 90 9.96 6.59 2.18
N VAL A 91 8.75 7.17 2.22
CA VAL A 91 7.53 6.60 1.64
C VAL A 91 7.54 6.82 0.13
N ILE A 92 7.40 5.72 -0.63
CA ILE A 92 7.33 5.73 -2.10
C ILE A 92 5.89 5.67 -2.58
N GLU A 93 5.07 4.87 -1.89
CA GLU A 93 3.65 4.69 -2.18
C GLU A 93 2.91 4.20 -0.92
N THR A 94 1.63 4.57 -0.80
CA THR A 94 0.72 4.06 0.23
C THR A 94 -0.45 3.33 -0.41
N ASN A 95 -0.75 2.16 0.12
CA ASN A 95 -1.69 1.20 -0.44
C ASN A 95 -2.86 1.00 0.52
N SER A 96 -4.09 1.11 0.00
CA SER A 96 -5.34 0.94 0.76
C SER A 96 -5.97 -0.45 0.73
N CYS A 97 -5.27 -1.38 0.09
CA CYS A 97 -5.55 -2.80 0.07
C CYS A 97 -4.19 -3.49 -0.24
N PRO A 98 -3.25 -3.43 0.72
CA PRO A 98 -1.92 -4.02 0.56
C PRO A 98 -1.97 -5.54 0.61
N SER A 99 -1.04 -6.21 -0.08
CA SER A 99 -0.77 -7.64 0.11
C SER A 99 0.40 -7.80 1.08
N GLY A 100 0.43 -8.87 1.86
CA GLY A 100 1.63 -9.23 2.61
C GLY A 100 1.50 -10.35 3.63
N GLN A 101 0.29 -10.78 4.03
CA GLN A 101 0.16 -11.78 5.10
C GLN A 101 0.74 -13.13 4.72
N LYS A 102 0.53 -13.53 3.46
CA LYS A 102 1.16 -14.72 2.88
C LYS A 102 2.70 -14.71 2.90
N SER A 103 3.33 -13.58 3.26
CA SER A 103 4.79 -13.36 3.30
C SER A 103 5.31 -13.09 4.71
N MET A 104 4.46 -13.08 5.74
CA MET A 104 4.84 -12.74 7.12
C MET A 104 4.95 -14.01 7.97
N PRO A 105 6.14 -14.35 8.51
CA PRO A 105 6.26 -15.41 9.51
C PRO A 105 5.37 -15.15 10.73
N LEU A 106 4.83 -16.21 11.33
CA LEU A 106 3.95 -16.09 12.49
C LEU A 106 4.68 -15.42 13.66
N TYR A 107 3.96 -14.55 14.37
CA TYR A 107 4.43 -13.98 15.62
C TYR A 107 4.38 -15.03 16.73
N ASP A 108 3.30 -15.80 16.81
CA ASP A 108 3.14 -16.96 17.68
C ASP A 108 2.74 -18.16 16.82
N GLU A 109 3.46 -19.27 16.95
CA GLU A 109 3.22 -20.48 16.15
C GLU A 109 1.89 -21.16 16.50
N ASN A 110 1.31 -20.86 17.68
CA ASN A 110 -0.01 -21.36 18.07
C ASN A 110 -1.16 -20.52 17.48
N GLU A 111 -0.87 -19.33 16.95
CA GLU A 111 -1.85 -18.46 16.30
C GLU A 111 -1.75 -18.60 14.77
N GLU A 112 -2.25 -19.72 14.25
CA GLU A 112 -2.12 -20.10 12.84
C GLU A 112 -2.65 -19.06 11.83
N GLN A 113 -3.65 -18.27 12.23
CA GLN A 113 -4.21 -17.21 11.38
C GLN A 113 -3.39 -15.92 11.39
N GLY A 114 -2.50 -15.75 12.37
CA GLY A 114 -1.60 -14.61 12.54
C GLY A 114 -2.22 -13.26 12.16
N GLY A 115 -1.58 -12.57 11.21
CA GLY A 115 -2.02 -11.25 10.78
C GLY A 115 -3.34 -11.23 10.00
N TYR A 116 -3.84 -12.36 9.48
CA TYR A 116 -5.19 -12.43 8.91
C TYR A 116 -6.23 -12.14 9.99
N ARG A 117 -6.20 -12.90 11.09
CA ARG A 117 -7.09 -12.74 12.24
C ARG A 117 -6.94 -11.36 12.86
N LYS A 118 -5.70 -10.89 13.05
CA LYS A 118 -5.41 -9.58 13.63
C LYS A 118 -6.05 -8.43 12.83
N LEU A 119 -6.00 -8.48 11.49
CA LEU A 119 -6.66 -7.47 10.67
C LEU A 119 -8.18 -7.49 10.85
N ILE A 120 -8.78 -8.68 10.81
CA ILE A 120 -10.22 -8.85 10.92
C ILE A 120 -10.71 -8.39 12.30
N GLU A 121 -10.06 -8.82 13.38
CA GLU A 121 -10.49 -8.47 14.74
C GLU A 121 -10.27 -7.00 15.06
N HIS A 122 -9.10 -6.46 14.77
CA HIS A 122 -8.77 -5.09 15.16
C HIS A 122 -9.15 -4.05 14.11
N GLY A 123 -8.87 -4.30 12.83
CA GLY A 123 -9.13 -3.36 11.73
C GLY A 123 -10.58 -3.35 11.27
N PHE A 124 -11.19 -4.52 11.13
CA PHE A 124 -12.56 -4.65 10.64
C PHE A 124 -13.59 -4.60 11.77
N LYS A 125 -13.64 -5.64 12.61
CA LYS A 125 -14.62 -5.82 13.68
C LYS A 125 -14.48 -4.78 14.79
N GLY A 126 -13.26 -4.52 15.26
CA GLY A 126 -12.94 -3.58 16.34
C GLY A 126 -12.56 -2.17 15.90
N GLY A 127 -12.44 -1.92 14.59
CA GLY A 127 -12.04 -0.63 14.03
C GLY A 127 -13.14 0.00 13.19
N LEU A 128 -13.43 -0.62 12.04
CA LEU A 128 -14.41 -0.10 11.09
C LEU A 128 -15.85 -0.17 11.59
N LEU A 129 -16.29 -1.29 12.17
CA LEU A 129 -17.70 -1.55 12.48
C LEU A 129 -18.27 -0.86 13.74
N PRO A 130 -17.51 -0.62 14.82
CA PRO A 130 -18.06 -0.05 16.05
C PRO A 130 -18.80 1.29 15.82
N GLY A 131 -19.99 1.41 16.41
CA GLY A 131 -20.83 2.61 16.32
C GLY A 131 -21.51 2.84 14.96
N ARG A 132 -21.36 1.95 13.98
CA ARG A 132 -22.02 2.09 12.67
C ARG A 132 -23.40 1.45 12.66
N ARG A 133 -24.34 2.14 12.01
CA ARG A 133 -25.64 1.58 11.67
C ARG A 133 -25.50 0.77 10.38
N LEU A 134 -25.49 -0.56 10.50
CA LEU A 134 -25.38 -1.48 9.37
C LEU A 134 -26.78 -1.84 8.82
N PRO A 135 -26.92 -2.08 7.50
CA PRO A 135 -28.15 -2.67 6.97
C PRO A 135 -28.26 -4.15 7.36
N PRO A 136 -29.42 -4.79 7.19
CA PRO A 136 -29.53 -6.25 7.29
C PRO A 136 -28.65 -6.93 6.23
N GLY A 137 -28.17 -8.14 6.53
CA GLY A 137 -27.44 -8.94 5.56
C GLY A 137 -26.27 -9.73 6.13
N GLY A 138 -25.65 -10.56 5.29
CA GLY A 138 -24.48 -11.36 5.61
C GLY A 138 -23.17 -10.57 5.57
N LEU A 139 -22.07 -11.30 5.75
CA LEU A 139 -20.71 -10.82 5.55
C LEU A 139 -20.19 -11.23 4.18
N ALA A 140 -19.32 -10.42 3.57
CA ALA A 140 -18.67 -10.78 2.32
C ALA A 140 -17.18 -10.43 2.29
N LEU A 141 -16.42 -11.20 1.51
CA LEU A 141 -15.13 -10.82 0.97
C LEU A 141 -15.21 -10.82 -0.55
N ILE A 142 -14.98 -9.65 -1.15
CA ILE A 142 -14.93 -9.48 -2.61
C ILE A 142 -13.48 -9.31 -3.07
N TYR A 143 -13.10 -9.91 -4.20
CA TYR A 143 -11.72 -9.85 -4.68
C TYR A 143 -11.60 -9.86 -6.20
N ASP A 144 -10.46 -9.36 -6.72
CA ASP A 144 -10.16 -9.38 -8.17
C ASP A 144 -8.90 -10.17 -8.54
N LYS A 145 -8.10 -10.58 -7.54
CA LYS A 145 -6.93 -11.44 -7.72
C LYS A 145 -6.46 -12.01 -6.38
N ASN A 146 -5.40 -12.82 -6.44
CA ASN A 146 -4.65 -13.33 -5.28
C ASN A 146 -5.48 -14.23 -4.33
N PRO A 147 -6.07 -15.33 -4.83
CA PRO A 147 -6.92 -16.24 -4.04
C PRO A 147 -6.26 -16.75 -2.77
N MET A 148 -4.95 -16.94 -2.76
CA MET A 148 -4.17 -17.37 -1.59
C MET A 148 -4.43 -16.48 -0.36
N GLU A 149 -4.35 -15.17 -0.51
CA GLU A 149 -4.52 -14.23 0.61
C GLU A 149 -6.00 -13.94 0.87
N THR A 150 -6.81 -13.88 -0.18
CA THR A 150 -8.24 -13.53 -0.07
C THR A 150 -9.05 -14.61 0.64
N THR A 151 -8.79 -15.88 0.34
CA THR A 151 -9.41 -17.01 1.02
C THR A 151 -9.02 -17.06 2.49
N GLY A 152 -7.77 -16.73 2.82
CA GLY A 152 -7.29 -16.65 4.21
C GLY A 152 -7.99 -15.57 5.03
N TYR A 153 -8.20 -14.38 4.44
CA TYR A 153 -9.00 -13.34 5.09
C TYR A 153 -10.47 -13.74 5.24
N ALA A 154 -11.05 -14.43 4.25
CA ALA A 154 -12.44 -14.86 4.32
C ALA A 154 -12.65 -15.91 5.43
N ALA A 155 -11.73 -16.87 5.57
CA ALA A 155 -11.76 -17.86 6.64
C ALA A 155 -11.55 -17.22 8.02
N ALA A 156 -10.54 -16.35 8.16
CA ALA A 156 -10.32 -15.60 9.40
C ALA A 156 -11.52 -14.70 9.77
N MET A 157 -12.22 -14.16 8.77
CA MET A 157 -13.46 -13.40 8.94
C MET A 157 -14.62 -14.28 9.40
N ALA A 158 -14.79 -15.48 8.83
CA ALA A 158 -15.80 -16.42 9.29
C ALA A 158 -15.57 -16.83 10.75
N ASP A 159 -14.30 -17.08 11.13
CA ASP A 159 -13.94 -17.44 12.50
C ASP A 159 -14.08 -16.29 13.50
N ALA A 160 -13.80 -15.06 13.09
CA ALA A 160 -13.89 -13.90 13.98
C ALA A 160 -15.34 -13.47 14.27
N PHE A 161 -16.26 -13.78 13.35
CA PHE A 161 -17.68 -13.46 13.48
C PHE A 161 -18.54 -14.66 13.84
N GLU A 162 -17.97 -15.87 13.86
CA GLU A 162 -18.68 -17.13 14.14
C GLU A 162 -19.89 -17.33 13.20
N GLU A 163 -19.77 -16.88 11.95
CA GLU A 163 -20.81 -17.00 10.92
C GLU A 163 -20.19 -17.19 9.52
N PRO A 164 -20.92 -17.77 8.56
CA PRO A 164 -20.42 -17.89 7.20
C PRO A 164 -20.17 -16.55 6.49
N VAL A 165 -19.12 -16.49 5.69
CA VAL A 165 -18.76 -15.34 4.84
C VAL A 165 -18.92 -15.70 3.37
N TRP A 166 -19.55 -14.82 2.61
CA TRP A 166 -19.60 -14.92 1.16
C TRP A 166 -18.25 -14.56 0.54
N LEU A 167 -17.64 -15.45 -0.22
CA LEU A 167 -16.43 -15.19 -0.99
C LEU A 167 -16.81 -15.06 -2.46
N VAL A 168 -16.51 -13.90 -3.05
CA VAL A 168 -16.98 -13.57 -4.40
C VAL A 168 -15.87 -12.93 -5.22
N GLU A 169 -15.57 -13.53 -6.37
CA GLU A 169 -14.75 -12.86 -7.38
C GLU A 169 -15.59 -11.75 -8.02
N PHE A 170 -14.98 -10.57 -8.16
CA PHE A 170 -15.63 -9.41 -8.72
C PHE A 170 -14.68 -8.77 -9.72
N ASP A 171 -14.43 -9.43 -10.84
CA ASP A 171 -13.56 -8.92 -11.91
C ASP A 171 -14.16 -7.69 -12.61
N GLN A 172 -13.33 -6.80 -13.16
CA GLN A 172 -13.80 -5.58 -13.83
C GLN A 172 -14.27 -5.80 -15.27
N HIS A 173 -13.94 -6.95 -15.86
CA HIS A 173 -14.32 -7.32 -17.22
C HIS A 173 -15.45 -8.35 -17.24
N ASP A 174 -15.94 -8.78 -16.08
CA ASP A 174 -17.11 -9.65 -15.97
C ASP A 174 -18.38 -8.88 -16.39
N PRO A 175 -19.06 -9.25 -17.49
CA PRO A 175 -20.28 -8.60 -17.92
C PRO A 175 -21.50 -8.95 -17.05
N ASP A 176 -21.42 -10.01 -16.24
CA ASP A 176 -22.48 -10.48 -15.35
C ASP A 176 -21.93 -10.83 -13.96
N PRO A 177 -21.38 -9.83 -13.23
CA PRO A 177 -20.73 -10.05 -11.96
C PRO A 177 -21.72 -10.51 -10.89
N ALA A 178 -21.25 -11.39 -10.00
CA ALA A 178 -22.00 -11.88 -8.84
C ALA A 178 -22.14 -10.83 -7.72
N VAL A 179 -21.90 -9.55 -8.01
CA VAL A 179 -21.96 -8.43 -7.06
C VAL A 179 -22.74 -7.30 -7.70
N ARG A 180 -23.72 -6.75 -6.97
CA ARG A 180 -24.45 -5.55 -7.38
C ARG A 180 -24.70 -4.62 -6.21
N TRP A 181 -25.08 -3.39 -6.51
CA TRP A 181 -25.42 -2.36 -5.54
C TRP A 181 -26.84 -1.88 -5.75
N ASP A 182 -27.62 -1.82 -4.67
CA ASP A 182 -28.96 -1.24 -4.66
C ASP A 182 -29.13 -0.36 -3.42
N ASP A 183 -29.47 0.92 -3.62
CA ASP A 183 -29.52 1.96 -2.59
C ASP A 183 -28.30 1.97 -1.64
N GLY A 184 -27.10 1.75 -2.19
CA GLY A 184 -25.85 1.68 -1.42
C GLY A 184 -25.67 0.42 -0.56
N VAL A 185 -26.57 -0.55 -0.65
CA VAL A 185 -26.41 -1.90 -0.07
C VAL A 185 -25.83 -2.82 -1.13
N MET A 186 -24.77 -3.54 -0.78
CA MET A 186 -24.18 -4.57 -1.62
C MET A 186 -25.03 -5.85 -1.55
N PHE A 187 -25.22 -6.48 -2.70
CA PHE A 187 -25.81 -7.81 -2.81
C PHE A 187 -24.83 -8.75 -3.52
N VAL A 188 -24.81 -10.01 -3.12
CA VAL A 188 -24.04 -11.08 -3.76
C VAL A 188 -24.96 -12.16 -4.30
N ARG A 189 -24.64 -12.73 -5.47
CA ARG A 189 -25.42 -13.80 -6.11
C ARG A 189 -24.79 -15.15 -5.80
N ASP A 190 -25.55 -16.10 -5.29
CA ASP A 190 -25.08 -17.48 -5.06
C ASP A 190 -25.19 -18.36 -6.32
N ALA A 191 -24.90 -19.66 -6.16
CA ALA A 191 -24.93 -20.63 -7.25
C ALA A 191 -26.35 -20.93 -7.77
N ASP A 192 -27.38 -20.72 -6.93
CA ASP A 192 -28.79 -20.89 -7.29
C ASP A 192 -29.38 -19.64 -7.97
N GLY A 193 -28.58 -18.57 -8.06
CA GLY A 193 -28.97 -17.29 -8.65
C GLY A 193 -29.70 -16.35 -7.69
N GLU A 194 -29.75 -16.68 -6.40
CA GLU A 194 -30.38 -15.86 -5.37
C GLU A 194 -29.45 -14.72 -4.93
N TRP A 195 -30.02 -13.54 -4.69
CA TRP A 195 -29.29 -12.34 -4.28
C TRP A 195 -29.42 -12.10 -2.78
N HIS A 196 -28.28 -12.07 -2.09
CA HIS A 196 -28.19 -11.92 -0.64
C HIS A 196 -27.66 -10.54 -0.25
N PRO A 197 -28.34 -9.78 0.63
CA PRO A 197 -27.86 -8.49 1.09
C PRO A 197 -26.63 -8.65 1.99
N ILE A 198 -25.70 -7.69 1.94
CA ILE A 198 -24.47 -7.68 2.71
C ILE A 198 -24.42 -6.48 3.64
N ARG A 199 -24.24 -6.73 4.94
CA ARG A 199 -24.14 -5.67 5.96
C ARG A 199 -22.75 -5.07 6.03
N ALA A 200 -21.72 -5.89 5.86
CA ALA A 200 -20.34 -5.48 5.88
C ALA A 200 -19.49 -6.38 4.98
N ALA A 201 -18.51 -5.78 4.30
CA ALA A 201 -17.61 -6.48 3.39
C ALA A 201 -16.16 -6.06 3.61
N MET A 202 -15.25 -7.03 3.59
CA MET A 202 -13.85 -6.78 3.32
C MET A 202 -13.64 -6.77 1.80
N ARG A 203 -12.95 -5.78 1.25
CA ARG A 203 -12.55 -5.83 -0.15
C ARG A 203 -11.08 -6.17 -0.29
N TYR A 204 -10.80 -7.01 -1.26
CA TYR A 204 -9.50 -7.25 -1.83
C TYR A 204 -9.51 -6.89 -3.34
N LEU A 205 -10.09 -5.72 -3.64
CA LEU A 205 -10.11 -5.16 -4.99
C LEU A 205 -8.92 -4.24 -5.18
N THR A 206 -8.04 -4.63 -6.10
CA THR A 206 -6.77 -3.98 -6.32
C THR A 206 -6.74 -3.11 -7.57
N GLN A 207 -7.38 -3.54 -8.65
CA GLN A 207 -7.28 -2.90 -9.96
C GLN A 207 -8.45 -1.94 -10.19
N ARG A 208 -8.22 -0.62 -10.23
CA ARG A 208 -9.27 0.39 -10.47
C ARG A 208 -10.59 0.19 -9.68
N PRO A 209 -10.56 -0.07 -8.36
CA PRO A 209 -11.76 -0.44 -7.59
C PRO A 209 -12.92 0.59 -7.65
N TRP A 210 -12.65 1.83 -8.05
CA TRP A 210 -13.63 2.92 -8.22
C TRP A 210 -14.60 2.73 -9.39
N ASN A 211 -14.33 1.80 -10.31
CA ASN A 211 -15.26 1.44 -11.38
C ASN A 211 -16.34 0.42 -10.95
N ARG A 212 -16.18 -0.17 -9.75
CA ARG A 212 -17.03 -1.26 -9.22
C ARG A 212 -17.59 -1.01 -7.82
N LEU A 213 -17.01 -0.06 -7.09
CA LEU A 213 -17.47 0.34 -5.76
C LEU A 213 -17.99 1.77 -5.77
N PRO A 214 -19.22 2.01 -5.29
CA PRO A 214 -19.74 3.35 -5.05
C PRO A 214 -18.91 4.08 -3.98
N THR A 215 -18.82 5.40 -4.13
CA THR A 215 -18.18 6.27 -3.11
C THR A 215 -19.04 6.43 -1.85
N GLU A 216 -20.32 6.11 -1.94
CA GLU A 216 -21.28 6.18 -0.85
C GLU A 216 -21.95 4.81 -0.69
N THR A 217 -21.75 4.18 0.47
CA THR A 217 -22.30 2.85 0.75
C THR A 217 -22.96 2.82 2.12
N ARG A 218 -24.06 2.09 2.23
CA ARG A 218 -24.69 1.68 3.49
C ARG A 218 -24.03 0.42 4.04
N THR A 219 -23.65 -0.52 3.18
CA THR A 219 -22.75 -1.63 3.53
C THR A 219 -21.41 -1.05 4.00
N ALA A 220 -20.92 -1.50 5.16
CA ALA A 220 -19.58 -1.10 5.61
C ALA A 220 -18.50 -1.83 4.80
N VAL A 221 -17.62 -1.09 4.11
CA VAL A 221 -16.56 -1.68 3.27
C VAL A 221 -15.17 -1.34 3.83
N LEU A 222 -14.33 -2.36 4.02
CA LEU A 222 -12.94 -2.19 4.46
C LEU A 222 -11.94 -2.25 3.29
N ASN A 223 -11.19 -1.19 2.98
CA ASN A 223 -11.49 0.23 3.24
C ASN A 223 -12.51 0.74 2.21
N PRO A 224 -13.24 1.85 2.45
CA PRO A 224 -14.10 2.43 1.43
C PRO A 224 -13.27 2.90 0.22
N VAL A 225 -13.89 2.92 -0.96
CA VAL A 225 -13.18 3.28 -2.21
C VAL A 225 -12.69 4.71 -2.24
N SER A 226 -13.31 5.61 -1.46
CA SER A 226 -12.84 6.99 -1.30
C SER A 226 -11.43 7.08 -0.73
N VAL A 227 -10.98 6.10 0.07
CA VAL A 227 -9.59 6.03 0.53
C VAL A 227 -8.63 5.74 -0.64
N CYS A 228 -9.04 4.95 -1.64
CA CYS A 228 -8.24 4.77 -2.86
C CYS A 228 -8.05 6.12 -3.57
N LEU A 229 -9.15 6.85 -3.77
CA LEU A 229 -9.17 8.13 -4.47
C LEU A 229 -8.39 9.21 -3.72
N ALA A 230 -8.48 9.24 -2.39
CA ALA A 230 -7.83 10.21 -1.51
C ALA A 230 -6.31 9.99 -1.32
N GLY A 231 -5.74 8.96 -1.93
CA GLY A 231 -4.29 8.75 -1.93
C GLY A 231 -3.86 7.29 -1.79
N GLY A 232 -4.71 6.44 -1.21
CA GLY A 232 -4.36 5.04 -0.98
C GLY A 232 -4.25 4.17 -2.24
N ARG A 233 -4.58 4.71 -3.42
CA ARG A 233 -4.25 4.19 -4.78
C ARG A 233 -4.12 5.33 -5.81
N ASN A 234 -3.95 6.57 -5.36
CA ASN A 234 -3.86 7.75 -6.23
C ASN A 234 -2.64 8.56 -5.80
N LYS A 235 -1.52 8.36 -6.50
CA LYS A 235 -0.23 8.95 -6.10
C LYS A 235 -0.23 10.48 -6.14
N SER A 236 -1.01 11.11 -7.02
CA SER A 236 -1.13 12.58 -7.07
C SER A 236 -1.82 13.10 -5.80
N VAL A 237 -2.98 12.55 -5.46
CA VAL A 237 -3.73 12.99 -4.28
C VAL A 237 -3.01 12.62 -2.98
N ALA A 238 -2.31 11.47 -2.94
CA ALA A 238 -1.47 11.10 -1.80
C ALA A 238 -0.39 12.15 -1.53
N SER A 239 0.32 12.57 -2.57
CA SER A 239 1.37 13.59 -2.44
C SER A 239 0.80 14.95 -1.98
N ARG A 240 -0.41 15.32 -2.41
CA ARG A 240 -1.15 16.48 -1.88
C ARG A 240 -1.52 16.32 -0.40
N ALA A 241 -1.98 15.13 -0.01
CA ALA A 241 -2.33 14.81 1.38
C ALA A 241 -1.12 14.91 2.31
N TYR A 242 0.04 14.42 1.86
CA TYR A 242 1.29 14.52 2.62
C TYR A 242 1.73 15.97 2.80
N ASP A 243 1.67 16.80 1.76
CA ASP A 243 2.03 18.22 1.88
C ASP A 243 1.14 18.96 2.88
N LEU A 244 -0.18 18.70 2.86
CA LEU A 244 -1.13 19.30 3.80
C LEU A 244 -0.87 18.85 5.25
N LEU A 245 -0.61 17.56 5.48
CA LEU A 245 -0.28 17.07 6.82
C LEU A 245 1.07 17.63 7.29
N ASN A 246 2.08 17.67 6.41
CA ASN A 246 3.40 18.20 6.73
C ASN A 246 3.33 19.68 7.15
N ALA A 247 2.49 20.47 6.48
CA ALA A 247 2.25 21.86 6.88
C ALA A 247 1.59 21.96 8.27
N GLN A 248 0.63 21.08 8.57
CA GLN A 248 -0.04 21.03 9.88
C GLN A 248 0.90 20.58 11.00
N LEU A 249 1.88 19.73 10.70
CA LEU A 249 2.81 19.15 11.67
C LEU A 249 4.16 19.87 11.74
N TYR A 250 4.29 21.04 11.09
CA TYR A 250 5.53 21.79 11.00
C TYR A 250 6.13 22.08 12.40
N ASP A 251 5.33 22.62 13.31
CA ASP A 251 5.77 22.98 14.66
C ASP A 251 6.11 21.74 15.51
N ALA A 252 5.47 20.60 15.22
CA ALA A 252 5.74 19.32 15.87
C ALA A 252 7.03 18.64 15.37
N ASN A 253 7.73 19.21 14.38
CA ASN A 253 8.89 18.62 13.70
C ASN A 253 8.61 17.21 13.15
N LEU A 254 7.36 16.93 12.76
CA LEU A 254 6.95 15.68 12.14
C LEU A 254 6.62 15.92 10.67
N LYS A 255 7.03 14.98 9.81
CA LYS A 255 6.63 14.99 8.40
C LYS A 255 6.71 13.60 7.78
N VAL A 256 5.86 13.37 6.79
CA VAL A 256 6.00 12.27 5.84
C VAL A 256 7.22 12.56 4.96
N HIS A 257 8.21 11.68 5.01
CA HIS A 257 9.39 11.73 4.18
C HIS A 257 9.07 11.07 2.84
N VAL A 258 9.11 11.84 1.77
CA VAL A 258 8.93 11.36 0.39
C VAL A 258 10.03 11.90 -0.50
N PRO A 259 10.35 11.23 -1.62
CA PRO A 259 11.17 11.83 -2.66
C PRO A 259 10.43 13.04 -3.27
N ARG A 260 11.18 14.02 -3.78
CA ARG A 260 10.59 15.19 -4.43
C ARG A 260 9.65 14.73 -5.53
N THR A 261 8.41 15.20 -5.50
CA THR A 261 7.37 14.76 -6.42
C THR A 261 6.66 15.98 -7.00
N VAL A 262 6.64 16.09 -8.32
CA VAL A 262 5.85 17.04 -9.08
C VAL A 262 4.58 16.34 -9.52
N ARG A 263 3.42 16.95 -9.24
CA ARG A 263 2.09 16.43 -9.53
C ARG A 263 1.48 17.13 -10.73
N ASP A 264 0.34 16.61 -11.18
CA ASP A 264 -0.51 17.23 -12.19
C ASP A 264 0.23 17.53 -13.51
N VAL A 265 1.22 16.70 -13.84
CA VAL A 265 2.10 16.87 -15.01
C VAL A 265 1.40 16.30 -16.24
N SER A 266 1.22 17.10 -17.29
CA SER A 266 0.78 16.58 -18.60
C SER A 266 1.93 15.87 -19.33
N LEU A 267 1.61 15.00 -20.30
CA LEU A 267 2.63 14.28 -21.08
C LEU A 267 3.66 15.25 -21.68
N ALA A 268 3.20 16.36 -22.26
CA ALA A 268 4.05 17.38 -22.88
C ALA A 268 5.01 18.09 -21.91
N GLU A 269 4.70 18.12 -20.61
CA GLU A 269 5.54 18.74 -19.58
C GLU A 269 6.57 17.78 -18.98
N VAL A 270 6.44 16.47 -19.21
CA VAL A 270 7.36 15.46 -18.64
C VAL A 270 8.83 15.76 -18.96
N PRO A 271 9.23 16.06 -20.22
CA PRO A 271 10.64 16.34 -20.55
C PRO A 271 11.22 17.51 -19.74
N LEU A 272 10.45 18.59 -19.53
CA LEU A 272 10.89 19.76 -18.77
C LEU A 272 11.21 19.39 -17.32
N TRP A 273 10.34 18.60 -16.69
CA TRP A 273 10.55 18.17 -15.30
C TRP A 273 11.70 17.19 -15.16
N VAL A 274 11.86 16.26 -16.10
CA VAL A 274 13.02 15.34 -16.15
C VAL A 274 14.32 16.13 -16.26
N GLN A 275 14.37 17.13 -17.15
CA GLN A 275 15.52 18.02 -17.29
C GLN A 275 15.82 18.79 -16.00
N SER A 276 14.78 19.32 -15.33
CA SER A 276 14.92 20.03 -14.06
C SER A 276 15.51 19.17 -12.93
N MET A 277 15.38 17.85 -13.03
CA MET A 277 15.93 16.86 -12.07
C MET A 277 17.33 16.35 -12.47
N GLY A 278 17.98 16.98 -13.45
CA GLY A 278 19.29 16.58 -13.94
C GLY A 278 19.26 15.46 -14.99
N GLY A 279 18.14 15.33 -15.72
CA GLY A 279 17.97 14.37 -16.80
C GLY A 279 17.60 12.96 -16.35
N ARG A 280 17.36 12.76 -15.05
CA ARG A 280 16.98 11.46 -14.47
C ARG A 280 15.78 11.63 -13.56
N ALA A 281 14.77 10.79 -13.69
CA ALA A 281 13.56 10.84 -12.86
C ALA A 281 12.80 9.51 -12.91
N VAL A 282 11.77 9.39 -12.08
CA VAL A 282 10.76 8.34 -12.19
C VAL A 282 9.43 8.98 -12.58
N VAL A 283 8.87 8.58 -13.71
CA VAL A 283 7.52 8.98 -14.13
C VAL A 283 6.54 7.90 -13.73
N LYS A 284 5.42 8.28 -13.11
CA LYS A 284 4.40 7.32 -12.68
C LYS A 284 3.02 7.73 -13.14
N VAL A 285 2.28 6.76 -13.67
CA VAL A 285 0.83 6.84 -13.84
C VAL A 285 0.19 6.81 -12.44
N PRO A 286 -0.56 7.84 -12.01
CA PRO A 286 -0.92 7.99 -10.60
C PRO A 286 -1.82 6.88 -10.05
N TYR A 287 -2.59 6.22 -10.91
CA TYR A 287 -3.66 5.27 -10.56
C TYR A 287 -3.25 3.80 -10.69
N SER A 288 -2.11 3.54 -11.35
CA SER A 288 -1.60 2.18 -11.59
C SER A 288 -0.99 1.57 -10.33
N ASN A 289 -0.94 0.24 -10.26
CA ASN A 289 -0.43 -0.50 -9.11
C ASN A 289 0.53 -1.63 -9.54
N ALA A 290 1.13 -2.31 -8.55
CA ALA A 290 1.98 -3.48 -8.77
C ALA A 290 3.16 -3.25 -9.73
N GLY A 291 3.74 -2.04 -9.71
CA GLY A 291 4.86 -1.65 -10.57
C GLY A 291 4.48 -1.29 -12.01
N GLN A 292 3.20 -1.40 -12.37
CA GLN A 292 2.73 -0.98 -13.68
C GLN A 292 2.65 0.55 -13.76
N GLY A 293 2.97 1.10 -14.92
CA GLY A 293 2.98 2.55 -15.14
C GLY A 293 4.02 3.26 -14.28
N VAL A 294 5.16 2.62 -14.00
CA VAL A 294 6.32 3.23 -13.35
C VAL A 294 7.49 3.13 -14.32
N TYR A 295 8.05 4.28 -14.69
CA TYR A 295 9.11 4.39 -15.70
C TYR A 295 10.32 5.06 -15.07
N THR A 296 11.43 4.34 -14.99
CA THR A 296 12.73 4.88 -14.58
C THR A 296 13.40 5.47 -15.81
N LEU A 297 13.55 6.79 -15.83
CA LEU A 297 14.18 7.52 -16.94
C LEU A 297 15.59 7.90 -16.51
N THR A 298 16.58 7.29 -17.13
CA THR A 298 18.02 7.47 -16.82
C THR A 298 18.82 8.00 -17.99
N THR A 299 18.24 7.98 -19.20
CA THR A 299 18.80 8.46 -20.46
C THR A 299 17.75 9.21 -21.31
N PRO A 300 18.19 10.06 -22.27
CA PRO A 300 17.26 10.70 -23.22
C PRO A 300 16.46 9.70 -24.05
N ALA A 301 17.06 8.58 -24.47
CA ALA A 301 16.37 7.56 -25.28
C ALA A 301 15.21 6.89 -24.52
N GLU A 302 15.35 6.66 -23.21
CA GLU A 302 14.24 6.14 -22.38
C GLU A 302 13.11 7.17 -22.24
N LEU A 303 13.45 8.46 -22.18
CA LEU A 303 12.45 9.53 -22.18
C LEU A 303 11.71 9.56 -23.52
N ASP A 304 12.42 9.54 -24.65
CA ASP A 304 11.80 9.52 -25.98
C ASP A 304 10.87 8.31 -26.13
N ALA A 305 11.33 7.12 -25.74
CA ALA A 305 10.52 5.91 -25.75
C ALA A 305 9.26 6.03 -24.86
N PHE A 306 9.37 6.64 -23.68
CA PHE A 306 8.21 6.90 -22.82
C PHE A 306 7.20 7.86 -23.46
N MET A 307 7.68 8.88 -24.18
CA MET A 307 6.84 9.87 -24.86
C MET A 307 6.07 9.26 -26.05
N GLU A 308 6.58 8.20 -26.67
CA GLU A 308 5.94 7.48 -27.76
C GLU A 308 4.88 6.46 -27.31
N LEU A 309 4.85 6.11 -26.01
CA LEU A 309 3.86 5.17 -25.48
C LEU A 309 2.44 5.75 -25.52
N GLU A 310 1.47 4.89 -25.78
CA GLU A 310 0.06 5.20 -25.55
C GLU A 310 -0.24 5.12 -24.04
N HIS A 311 -0.74 6.24 -23.50
CA HIS A 311 -1.08 6.35 -22.08
C HIS A 311 -2.59 6.42 -21.90
N PRO A 312 -3.20 5.60 -21.01
CA PRO A 312 -4.64 5.63 -20.79
C PRO A 312 -5.11 6.83 -19.95
N TYR A 313 -4.19 7.54 -19.32
CA TYR A 313 -4.45 8.69 -18.46
C TYR A 313 -3.60 9.87 -18.92
N GLU A 314 -4.09 11.08 -18.67
CA GLU A 314 -3.48 12.32 -19.18
C GLU A 314 -2.60 13.02 -18.14
N ARG A 315 -2.68 12.58 -16.87
CA ARG A 315 -1.90 13.11 -15.76
C ARG A 315 -0.86 12.12 -15.27
N PHE A 316 0.33 12.64 -15.00
CA PHE A 316 1.46 11.91 -14.45
C PHE A 316 1.95 12.57 -13.15
N ILE A 317 2.73 11.82 -12.39
CA ILE A 317 3.65 12.40 -11.42
C ILE A 317 5.08 12.18 -11.89
N VAL A 318 5.94 13.18 -11.68
CA VAL A 318 7.38 13.09 -11.91
C VAL A 318 8.08 13.17 -10.56
N GLN A 319 8.74 12.09 -10.17
CA GLN A 319 9.37 11.93 -8.87
C GLN A 319 10.88 11.82 -9.03
N SER A 320 11.64 12.39 -8.08
CA SER A 320 13.10 12.24 -8.05
C SER A 320 13.47 10.76 -7.92
N LEU A 321 14.31 10.29 -8.84
CA LEU A 321 14.87 8.95 -8.85
C LEU A 321 15.86 8.79 -7.70
N ILE A 322 15.63 7.74 -6.90
CA ILE A 322 16.55 7.25 -5.88
C ILE A 322 17.30 6.09 -6.52
N GLY A 323 18.59 6.25 -6.73
CA GLY A 323 19.46 5.25 -7.35
C GLY A 323 20.77 5.15 -6.59
N ASN A 324 21.85 4.88 -7.31
CA ASN A 324 23.20 5.04 -6.76
C ASN A 324 23.56 6.54 -6.64
N SER A 325 24.54 6.85 -5.81
CA SER A 325 25.19 8.17 -5.74
C SER A 325 25.61 8.77 -7.08
N GLY A 326 26.08 7.94 -8.01
CA GLY A 326 26.50 8.37 -9.34
C GLY A 326 25.36 8.77 -10.27
N TRP A 327 24.12 8.29 -10.00
CA TRP A 327 23.03 8.47 -10.95
C TRP A 327 21.62 8.71 -10.39
N SER A 328 21.51 9.16 -9.15
CA SER A 328 20.24 9.68 -8.61
C SER A 328 19.90 11.07 -9.16
N SER A 329 18.62 11.44 -9.11
CA SER A 329 18.15 12.77 -9.51
C SER A 329 18.80 13.86 -8.68
N ARG A 330 19.11 15.00 -9.30
CA ARG A 330 19.63 16.18 -8.61
C ARG A 330 18.48 17.16 -8.38
N THR A 331 18.20 17.48 -7.12
CA THR A 331 17.12 18.42 -6.76
C THR A 331 17.61 19.46 -5.78
N GLY A 332 16.94 20.63 -5.73
CA GLY A 332 17.25 21.68 -4.76
C GLY A 332 17.04 21.29 -3.29
N ASP A 333 16.25 20.24 -3.04
CA ASP A 333 15.88 19.75 -1.71
C ASP A 333 16.87 18.69 -1.18
N GLY A 334 17.93 18.42 -1.95
CA GLY A 334 18.91 17.37 -1.69
C GLY A 334 18.75 16.16 -2.62
N VAL A 335 19.56 15.13 -2.36
CA VAL A 335 19.59 13.89 -3.14
C VAL A 335 19.53 12.70 -2.19
N PHE A 336 18.68 11.74 -2.51
CA PHE A 336 18.58 10.46 -1.82
C PHE A 336 19.25 9.37 -2.62
N TYR A 337 19.96 8.49 -1.91
CA TYR A 337 20.61 7.31 -2.46
C TYR A 337 20.10 6.07 -1.74
N HIS A 338 20.02 4.95 -2.45
CA HIS A 338 19.73 3.68 -1.81
C HIS A 338 20.85 3.30 -0.84
N VAL A 339 20.49 2.91 0.39
CA VAL A 339 21.41 2.16 1.27
C VAL A 339 21.62 0.75 0.71
N GLY A 340 20.54 0.14 0.20
CA GLY A 340 20.54 -1.20 -0.36
C GLY A 340 20.69 -2.30 0.70
N THR A 341 20.83 -3.54 0.23
CA THR A 341 21.13 -4.71 1.07
C THR A 341 22.55 -4.65 1.62
N MET A 342 22.82 -5.45 2.65
CA MET A 342 24.20 -5.83 2.97
C MET A 342 24.86 -6.44 1.73
N PRO A 343 26.14 -6.15 1.45
CA PRO A 343 26.85 -6.74 0.34
C PRO A 343 26.85 -8.28 0.44
N ASP A 344 26.59 -8.94 -0.68
CA ASP A 344 26.70 -10.40 -0.73
C ASP A 344 28.18 -10.85 -0.77
N ARG A 345 28.43 -12.16 -0.86
CA ARG A 345 29.79 -12.72 -0.94
C ARG A 345 30.60 -12.25 -2.16
N ARG A 346 29.95 -11.65 -3.17
CA ARG A 346 30.57 -11.05 -4.35
C ARG A 346 30.64 -9.53 -4.25
N ALA A 347 30.45 -8.97 -3.05
CA ALA A 347 30.40 -7.54 -2.76
C ALA A 347 29.30 -6.78 -3.52
N ARG A 348 28.21 -7.48 -3.91
CA ARG A 348 27.10 -6.86 -4.64
C ARG A 348 26.05 -6.34 -3.67
N ILE A 349 25.60 -5.12 -3.89
CA ILE A 349 24.49 -4.47 -3.18
C ILE A 349 23.28 -4.48 -4.10
N PHE A 350 22.11 -4.79 -3.55
CA PHE A 350 20.85 -4.73 -4.29
C PHE A 350 19.95 -3.66 -3.69
N VAL A 351 19.13 -3.02 -4.53
CA VAL A 351 18.02 -2.23 -4.02
C VAL A 351 17.02 -3.16 -3.32
N SER A 352 16.55 -2.73 -2.17
CA SER A 352 15.42 -3.33 -1.48
C SER A 352 14.44 -2.25 -1.04
N ASP A 353 13.16 -2.63 -1.02
CA ASP A 353 12.14 -1.90 -0.30
C ASP A 353 11.65 -2.69 0.91
N LEU A 354 10.99 -1.98 1.82
CA LEU A 354 10.28 -2.53 2.96
C LEU A 354 8.80 -2.20 2.80
N ARG A 355 7.93 -3.21 2.77
CA ARG A 355 6.50 -3.00 2.93
C ARG A 355 6.13 -3.12 4.40
N MET A 356 5.66 -2.02 4.98
CA MET A 356 5.11 -1.96 6.33
C MET A 356 3.59 -1.87 6.25
N MET A 357 2.90 -2.91 6.72
CA MET A 357 1.44 -2.93 6.83
C MET A 357 1.02 -2.65 8.26
N ILE A 358 0.01 -1.79 8.41
CA ILE A 358 -0.60 -1.46 9.68
C ILE A 358 -2.11 -1.62 9.59
N CYS A 359 -2.74 -1.91 10.72
CA CYS A 359 -4.18 -1.73 10.90
C CYS A 359 -4.45 -0.78 12.06
N ALA A 360 -5.70 -0.37 12.22
CA ALA A 360 -6.13 0.46 13.34
C ALA A 360 -7.42 -0.07 13.95
N SER A 361 -7.51 -0.04 15.28
CA SER A 361 -8.75 -0.26 16.03
C SER A 361 -9.19 1.05 16.69
N THR A 362 -10.19 1.00 17.57
CA THR A 362 -10.55 2.13 18.45
C THR A 362 -9.41 2.59 19.38
N GLU A 363 -8.34 1.80 19.53
CA GLU A 363 -7.18 2.08 20.39
C GLU A 363 -6.01 2.72 19.63
N GLY A 364 -6.15 2.93 18.31
CA GLY A 364 -5.11 3.51 17.46
C GLY A 364 -4.47 2.50 16.51
N TYR A 365 -3.29 2.85 16.00
CA TYR A 365 -2.57 2.08 14.98
C TYR A 365 -1.69 0.98 15.59
N MET A 366 -1.52 -0.12 14.85
CA MET A 366 -0.61 -1.21 15.20
C MET A 366 0.04 -1.84 13.96
N PRO A 367 1.30 -2.32 14.07
CA PRO A 367 1.92 -3.08 12.99
C PRO A 367 1.21 -4.42 12.79
N LEU A 368 1.07 -4.77 11.52
CA LEU A 368 0.31 -5.93 11.08
C LEU A 368 1.19 -6.95 10.36
N ALA A 369 1.93 -6.52 9.34
CA ALA A 369 2.86 -7.36 8.61
C ALA A 369 4.02 -6.53 8.07
N VAL A 370 5.20 -7.13 7.99
CA VAL A 370 6.37 -6.51 7.37
C VAL A 370 7.05 -7.52 6.48
N TYR A 371 7.46 -7.12 5.29
CA TYR A 371 8.32 -7.92 4.43
C TYR A 371 9.10 -7.00 3.50
N ALA A 372 10.17 -7.52 2.91
CA ALA A 372 10.98 -6.75 1.97
C ALA A 372 11.02 -7.43 0.61
N ARG A 373 11.29 -6.65 -0.43
CA ARG A 373 11.50 -7.16 -1.78
C ARG A 373 12.80 -6.61 -2.32
N ARG A 374 13.53 -7.45 -3.05
CA ARG A 374 14.81 -7.10 -3.65
C ARG A 374 14.68 -6.92 -5.17
N ALA A 375 15.46 -6.00 -5.72
CA ALA A 375 15.67 -5.88 -7.16
C ALA A 375 16.28 -7.17 -7.76
N ARG A 376 16.16 -7.33 -9.07
CA ARG A 376 16.66 -8.50 -9.79
C ARG A 376 18.17 -8.44 -9.95
N GLU A 377 18.67 -7.26 -10.29
CA GLU A 377 20.07 -6.98 -10.54
C GLU A 377 20.70 -6.11 -9.45
N PRO A 378 22.02 -6.22 -9.24
CA PRO A 378 22.72 -5.38 -8.28
C PRO A 378 22.74 -3.92 -8.72
N LEU A 379 22.76 -3.01 -7.75
CA LEU A 379 22.86 -1.58 -7.99
C LEU A 379 24.31 -1.21 -8.34
N THR A 380 24.55 -0.73 -9.56
CA THR A 380 25.87 -0.32 -10.04
C THR A 380 26.17 1.15 -9.75
N ASP A 381 27.47 1.49 -9.70
CA ASP A 381 27.95 2.85 -9.48
C ASP A 381 27.73 3.78 -10.68
N THR A 382 27.78 3.22 -11.88
CA THR A 382 27.51 3.90 -13.15
C THR A 382 26.34 3.24 -13.86
N ILE A 383 25.63 4.03 -14.67
CA ILE A 383 24.59 3.53 -15.56
C ILE A 383 24.88 4.00 -16.98
N GLU A 384 25.11 3.04 -17.86
CA GLU A 384 25.42 3.24 -19.27
C GLU A 384 24.15 3.19 -20.12
N PRO A 385 24.13 3.87 -21.29
CA PRO A 385 23.00 3.77 -22.22
C PRO A 385 22.68 2.33 -22.61
N GLY A 386 21.40 1.97 -22.53
CA GLY A 386 20.89 0.63 -22.86
C GLY A 386 20.89 -0.38 -21.71
N GLN A 387 21.37 -0.01 -20.51
CA GLN A 387 21.19 -0.84 -19.31
C GLN A 387 19.77 -0.72 -18.77
N ASP A 388 19.23 -1.83 -18.27
CA ASP A 388 17.90 -1.87 -17.65
C ASP A 388 17.96 -1.31 -16.22
N SER A 389 17.71 0.00 -16.10
CA SER A 389 17.60 0.67 -14.80
C SER A 389 16.52 0.05 -13.90
N TRP A 390 15.44 -0.48 -14.50
CA TRP A 390 14.34 -1.11 -13.76
C TRP A 390 14.74 -2.47 -13.19
N ALA A 391 15.63 -3.23 -13.83
CA ALA A 391 16.17 -4.46 -13.26
C ALA A 391 16.92 -4.20 -11.93
N MET A 392 17.55 -3.03 -11.79
CA MET A 392 18.31 -2.61 -10.62
C MET A 392 17.47 -1.90 -9.54
N LEU A 393 16.40 -1.18 -9.92
CA LEU A 393 15.56 -0.39 -9.00
C LEU A 393 14.21 -1.05 -8.68
N GLY A 394 13.69 -1.85 -9.60
CA GLY A 394 12.35 -2.45 -9.55
C GLY A 394 12.26 -3.61 -8.56
N THR A 395 11.56 -3.39 -7.45
CA THR A 395 11.37 -4.38 -6.37
C THR A 395 10.06 -5.17 -6.47
N ASN A 396 9.15 -4.79 -7.38
CA ASN A 396 7.85 -5.47 -7.54
C ASN A 396 8.02 -6.95 -7.86
N LEU A 397 7.30 -7.83 -7.15
CA LEU A 397 7.37 -9.28 -7.37
C LEU A 397 6.47 -9.77 -8.50
N SER A 398 5.43 -9.02 -8.84
CA SER A 398 4.50 -9.36 -9.91
C SER A 398 5.16 -9.10 -11.27
N VAL A 399 5.13 -10.12 -12.13
CA VAL A 399 5.63 -10.04 -13.50
C VAL A 399 4.46 -10.29 -14.44
N LYS A 400 4.20 -9.34 -15.34
CA LYS A 400 3.21 -9.49 -16.40
C LYS A 400 3.81 -10.35 -17.50
N GLN A 401 3.08 -11.38 -17.91
CA GLN A 401 3.44 -12.26 -19.02
C GLN A 401 2.95 -11.68 -20.35
N GLU A 402 3.47 -12.19 -21.47
CA GLU A 402 3.09 -11.77 -22.82
C GLU A 402 1.59 -11.99 -23.10
N ASP A 403 1.00 -13.04 -22.53
CA ASP A 403 -0.43 -13.36 -22.62
C ASP A 403 -1.33 -12.48 -21.73
N GLY A 404 -0.73 -11.50 -21.02
CA GLY A 404 -1.43 -10.61 -20.10
C GLY A 404 -1.67 -11.19 -18.71
N SER A 405 -1.36 -12.47 -18.47
CA SER A 405 -1.41 -13.08 -17.15
C SER A 405 -0.30 -12.55 -16.23
N PHE A 406 -0.39 -12.88 -14.94
CA PHE A 406 0.62 -12.48 -13.95
C PHE A 406 1.24 -13.70 -13.28
N THR A 407 2.56 -13.68 -13.17
CA THR A 407 3.30 -14.57 -12.26
C THR A 407 3.93 -13.77 -11.12
N THR A 408 4.57 -14.47 -10.18
CA THR A 408 5.32 -13.86 -9.08
C THR A 408 6.74 -14.41 -9.02
N GLU A 409 7.71 -13.59 -8.64
CA GLU A 409 9.10 -14.00 -8.40
C GLU A 409 9.41 -14.14 -6.88
N PRO A 410 8.97 -15.23 -6.21
CA PRO A 410 9.11 -15.39 -4.76
C PRO A 410 10.56 -15.50 -4.29
N ASN A 411 11.52 -15.73 -5.17
CA ASN A 411 12.94 -15.77 -4.83
C ASN A 411 13.52 -14.39 -4.49
N ARG A 412 12.84 -13.31 -4.88
CA ARG A 412 13.20 -11.93 -4.54
C ARG A 412 12.48 -11.41 -3.29
N LEU A 413 11.57 -12.21 -2.73
CA LEU A 413 10.95 -11.95 -1.44
C LEU A 413 11.97 -12.22 -0.33
N VAL A 414 12.18 -11.20 0.50
CA VAL A 414 13.05 -11.26 1.69
C VAL A 414 12.15 -11.30 2.92
N LEU A 415 12.10 -12.47 3.57
CA LEU A 415 11.23 -12.70 4.71
C LEU A 415 11.77 -12.00 5.97
N MET A 416 10.87 -11.71 6.91
CA MET A 416 11.23 -11.24 8.25
C MET A 416 11.65 -12.38 9.19
N ASP A 417 12.38 -13.35 8.63
CA ASP A 417 12.83 -14.54 9.32
C ASP A 417 14.31 -14.44 9.74
N ARG A 418 14.78 -15.44 10.48
CA ARG A 418 16.17 -15.51 10.96
C ARG A 418 17.23 -15.54 9.84
N LYS A 419 16.86 -15.99 8.64
CA LYS A 419 17.78 -16.23 7.51
C LYS A 419 17.93 -15.00 6.62
N ASP A 420 16.83 -14.31 6.37
CA ASP A 420 16.72 -13.30 5.33
C ASP A 420 16.86 -11.88 5.88
N PHE A 421 16.33 -11.60 7.08
CA PHE A 421 16.25 -10.24 7.61
C PHE A 421 17.61 -9.50 7.67
N ASN A 422 18.67 -10.20 8.08
CA ASN A 422 20.01 -9.60 8.22
C ASN A 422 20.60 -9.15 6.87
N GLN A 423 20.11 -9.67 5.74
CA GLN A 423 20.53 -9.22 4.41
C GLN A 423 20.08 -7.78 4.12
N LEU A 424 19.07 -7.26 4.83
CA LEU A 424 18.55 -5.91 4.60
C LEU A 424 19.39 -4.81 5.26
N GLY A 425 20.25 -5.16 6.23
CA GLY A 425 21.02 -4.17 6.99
C GLY A 425 20.15 -3.21 7.83
N LEU A 426 18.92 -3.63 8.17
CA LEU A 426 17.97 -2.85 8.95
C LEU A 426 18.09 -3.14 10.45
N GLY A 427 18.06 -2.08 11.25
CA GLY A 427 17.98 -2.16 12.71
C GLY A 427 16.59 -1.84 13.24
N ILE A 428 16.42 -1.94 14.56
CA ILE A 428 15.16 -1.60 15.25
C ILE A 428 14.71 -0.16 15.00
N ASP A 429 15.66 0.77 14.88
CA ASP A 429 15.38 2.19 14.66
C ASP A 429 14.77 2.46 13.29
N ALA A 430 15.24 1.76 12.25
CA ALA A 430 14.67 1.84 10.91
C ALA A 430 13.26 1.24 10.87
N MET A 431 12.99 0.18 11.64
CA MET A 431 11.65 -0.40 11.76
C MET A 431 10.68 0.55 12.48
N VAL A 432 11.14 1.20 13.55
CA VAL A 432 10.39 2.25 14.28
C VAL A 432 10.09 3.43 13.35
N GLU A 433 11.08 3.93 12.62
CA GLU A 433 10.87 5.01 11.65
C GLU A 433 9.91 4.59 10.53
N ALA A 434 10.05 3.37 9.98
CA ALA A 434 9.16 2.87 8.94
C ALA A 434 7.70 2.80 9.40
N TYR A 435 7.47 2.37 10.65
CA TYR A 435 6.15 2.37 11.25
C TYR A 435 5.59 3.79 11.41
N VAL A 436 6.37 4.71 11.98
CA VAL A 436 5.95 6.11 12.15
C VAL A 436 5.62 6.74 10.80
N GLN A 437 6.48 6.56 9.80
CA GLN A 437 6.25 7.07 8.44
C GLN A 437 5.00 6.46 7.79
N THR A 438 4.71 5.18 8.06
CA THR A 438 3.49 4.52 7.60
C THR A 438 2.25 5.11 8.26
N VAL A 439 2.28 5.34 9.59
CA VAL A 439 1.17 5.98 10.30
C VAL A 439 0.94 7.40 9.81
N LEU A 440 1.99 8.22 9.65
CA LEU A 440 1.86 9.59 9.15
C LEU A 440 1.24 9.62 7.75
N ALA A 441 1.69 8.77 6.83
CA ALA A 441 1.12 8.68 5.49
C ALA A 441 -0.36 8.25 5.52
N THR A 442 -0.71 7.30 6.39
CA THR A 442 -2.08 6.83 6.57
C THR A 442 -2.97 7.92 7.16
N VAL A 443 -2.52 8.66 8.18
CA VAL A 443 -3.24 9.79 8.76
C VAL A 443 -3.46 10.89 7.73
N ALA A 444 -2.46 11.19 6.90
CA ALA A 444 -2.59 12.19 5.83
C ALA A 444 -3.73 11.81 4.87
N ILE A 445 -3.77 10.57 4.41
CA ILE A 445 -4.79 10.07 3.49
C ILE A 445 -6.15 9.97 4.17
N ASP A 446 -6.22 9.57 5.44
CA ASP A 446 -7.47 9.51 6.19
C ASP A 446 -8.11 10.92 6.31
N ARG A 447 -7.32 11.92 6.73
CA ARG A 447 -7.76 13.33 6.80
C ARG A 447 -8.17 13.88 5.43
N MET A 448 -7.41 13.55 4.37
CA MET A 448 -7.79 13.89 3.00
C MET A 448 -9.13 13.27 2.63
N THR A 449 -9.33 11.98 2.96
CA THR A 449 -10.59 11.28 2.72
C THR A 449 -11.74 11.96 3.46
N GLU A 450 -11.56 12.37 4.71
CA GLU A 450 -12.58 13.11 5.47
C GLU A 450 -12.98 14.43 4.79
N SER A 451 -12.00 15.18 4.28
CA SER A 451 -12.24 16.47 3.61
C SER A 451 -13.12 16.33 2.35
N LEU A 452 -13.09 15.16 1.72
CA LEU A 452 -13.88 14.79 0.54
C LEU A 452 -15.33 14.41 0.86
N TYR A 453 -15.75 14.44 2.13
CA TYR A 453 -17.15 14.25 2.50
C TYR A 453 -17.76 15.51 3.11
N THR A 454 -19.06 15.67 2.87
CA THR A 454 -19.88 16.63 3.62
C THR A 454 -20.20 16.09 5.02
N ARG A 455 -20.66 16.97 5.92
CA ARG A 455 -21.20 16.55 7.23
C ARG A 455 -22.36 15.55 7.13
N LYS A 456 -23.07 15.50 5.98
CA LYS A 456 -24.15 14.55 5.69
C LYS A 456 -23.66 13.23 5.07
N GLY A 457 -22.35 13.01 4.97
CA GLY A 457 -21.78 11.78 4.41
C GLY A 457 -21.82 11.69 2.89
N ARG A 458 -22.12 12.79 2.18
CA ARG A 458 -22.06 12.87 0.71
C ARG A 458 -20.65 13.12 0.20
N PHE A 459 -20.21 12.36 -0.80
CA PHE A 459 -18.91 12.51 -1.45
C PHE A 459 -18.89 13.76 -2.33
N ARG A 460 -17.84 14.58 -2.17
CA ARG A 460 -17.68 15.86 -2.86
C ARG A 460 -16.97 15.66 -4.19
N ARG A 461 -17.64 15.06 -5.18
CA ARG A 461 -17.06 14.77 -6.52
C ARG A 461 -16.43 15.99 -7.18
N ARG A 462 -17.03 17.18 -7.05
CA ARG A 462 -16.45 18.44 -7.57
C ARG A 462 -15.16 18.84 -6.87
N LEU A 463 -15.09 18.70 -5.54
CA LEU A 463 -13.88 18.98 -4.77
C LEU A 463 -12.77 17.99 -5.15
N PHE A 464 -13.12 16.70 -5.27
CA PHE A 464 -12.19 15.69 -5.76
C PHE A 464 -11.65 16.06 -7.15
N GLY A 465 -12.52 16.41 -8.10
CA GLY A 465 -12.12 16.83 -9.44
C GLY A 465 -11.23 18.08 -9.48
N SER A 466 -11.34 18.98 -8.49
CA SER A 466 -10.42 20.13 -8.38
C SER A 466 -9.01 19.77 -7.88
N MET A 467 -8.85 18.59 -7.26
CA MET A 467 -7.56 18.08 -6.78
C MET A 467 -6.95 17.00 -7.68
N ASN A 468 -7.76 16.45 -8.59
CA ASN A 468 -7.36 15.48 -9.59
C ASN A 468 -8.25 15.70 -10.81
N ASP A 469 -7.71 16.40 -11.80
CA ASP A 469 -8.43 16.89 -12.97
C ASP A 469 -8.36 15.93 -14.17
N ASP A 470 -7.95 14.68 -13.94
CA ASP A 470 -7.87 13.65 -14.98
C ASP A 470 -9.28 13.20 -15.39
N HIS A 471 -9.69 13.59 -16.60
CA HIS A 471 -11.04 13.32 -17.10
C HIS A 471 -11.34 11.83 -17.25
N THR A 472 -10.35 11.01 -17.59
CA THR A 472 -10.51 9.55 -17.70
C THR A 472 -10.85 8.97 -16.33
N LEU A 473 -10.08 9.30 -15.29
CA LEU A 473 -10.39 8.83 -13.93
C LEU A 473 -11.79 9.30 -13.49
N LEU A 474 -12.13 10.56 -13.74
CA LEU A 474 -13.42 11.12 -13.35
C LEU A 474 -14.58 10.43 -14.06
N ALA A 475 -14.40 9.97 -15.30
CA ALA A 475 -15.40 9.21 -16.05
C ALA A 475 -15.55 7.76 -15.53
N GLU A 476 -14.49 7.16 -15.00
CA GLU A 476 -14.52 5.81 -14.43
C GLU A 476 -15.25 5.71 -13.07
N LEU A 477 -15.44 6.83 -12.37
CA LEU A 477 -16.06 6.82 -11.04
C LEU A 477 -17.53 6.36 -11.12
N MET A 478 -17.85 5.31 -10.38
CA MET A 478 -19.24 4.93 -10.14
C MET A 478 -20.04 6.08 -9.53
N ALA A 479 -21.27 6.22 -10.02
CA ALA A 479 -22.24 7.20 -9.56
C ALA A 479 -22.70 6.94 -8.12
#